data_AF-A0A3N0FZM6-F1
#
_entry.id   AF-A0A3N0FZM6-F1
#
_cell.length_a   1.000
_cell.length_b   1.000
_cell.length_c   1.000
_cell.angle_alpha   90.00
_cell.angle_beta   90.00
_cell.angle_gamma   90.00
#
_symmetry.space_group_name_H-M   'P 1'
#
loop_
_entity.id
_entity.type
_entity.pdbx_description
1 polymer ?
#
loop_
_entity_poly.entity_id
_entity_poly.type
_entity_poly.pdbx_seq_one_letter_code
_entity_poly.pdbx_strand_id
1 'polypeptide(L)' 'MRRGMNRLQRPDAHLRVDIRVMPGCMVITAQNTRELWHCLEGLSIEPFDPDAAANWIKHYPGGLKFAG' A
#
# COMPACT_ATOMS: atom_id res chain seq x y z
N MET A 1 -7.17 -20.63 26.07
CA MET A 1 -7.80 -19.48 25.38
C MET A 1 -6.77 -18.37 25.14
N ARG A 2 -6.23 -18.25 23.92
CA ARG A 2 -5.61 -17.02 23.40
C ARG A 2 -5.98 -16.90 21.91
N ARG A 3 -6.35 -15.68 21.53
CA ARG A 3 -7.06 -15.25 20.32
C ARG A 3 -6.47 -15.79 19.02
N GLY A 4 -7.38 -16.17 18.11
CA GLY A 4 -7.06 -16.61 16.75
C GLY A 4 -6.32 -15.54 15.97
N MET A 5 -5.17 -15.92 15.43
CA MET A 5 -4.50 -15.24 14.34
C MET A 5 -5.40 -15.34 13.11
N ASN A 6 -5.97 -14.22 12.66
CA ASN A 6 -6.71 -14.19 11.40
C ASN A 6 -5.77 -14.48 10.25
N ARG A 7 -5.94 -15.67 9.68
CA ARG A 7 -5.18 -16.27 8.59
C ARG A 7 -5.57 -15.60 7.27
N LEU A 8 -4.87 -14.53 6.92
CA LEU A 8 -4.69 -14.08 5.52
C LEU A 8 -3.20 -13.94 5.18
N GLN A 9 -2.36 -14.82 5.74
CA GLN A 9 -0.99 -15.01 5.25
C GLN A 9 -1.07 -15.89 3.99
N ARG A 10 -1.18 -15.27 2.82
CA ARG A 10 -1.05 -15.93 1.51
C ARG A 10 0.42 -16.32 1.26
N PRO A 11 0.71 -17.38 0.49
CA PRO A 11 2.02 -18.06 0.46
C PRO A 11 3.07 -17.41 -0.45
N ASP A 12 2.98 -16.11 -0.75
CA ASP A 12 3.99 -15.37 -1.52
C ASP A 12 4.89 -14.57 -0.56
N ALA A 13 5.79 -15.28 0.12
CA ALA A 13 6.61 -14.78 1.22
C ALA A 13 7.74 -13.78 0.84
N HIS A 14 7.55 -12.91 -0.16
CA HIS A 14 8.52 -11.86 -0.51
C HIS A 14 7.92 -10.45 -0.60
N LEU A 15 6.61 -10.34 -0.38
CA LEU A 15 5.82 -9.14 -0.64
C LEU A 15 5.29 -8.61 0.69
N ARG A 16 6.14 -7.85 1.39
CA ARG A 16 5.85 -7.22 2.67
C ARG A 16 5.42 -5.78 2.43
N VAL A 17 4.11 -5.53 2.44
CA VAL A 17 3.58 -4.18 2.62
C VAL A 17 3.11 -4.01 4.06
N ASP A 18 3.57 -2.95 4.72
CA ASP A 18 3.12 -2.57 6.05
C ASP A 18 2.27 -1.31 5.96
N ILE A 19 1.03 -1.39 6.44
CA ILE A 19 0.09 -0.28 6.47
C ILE A 19 -0.11 0.12 7.92
N ARG A 20 0.26 1.36 8.24
CA ARG A 20 0.00 1.96 9.54
C ARG A 20 -0.94 3.14 9.40
N VAL A 21 -2.07 3.08 10.10
CA VAL A 21 -3.03 4.18 10.16
C VAL A 21 -2.81 4.96 11.46
N MET A 22 -2.64 6.27 11.34
CA MET A 22 -2.52 7.22 12.43
C MET A 22 -3.60 8.31 12.27
N PRO A 23 -3.94 9.07 13.31
CA PRO A 23 -4.88 10.18 13.17
C PRO A 23 -4.38 11.18 12.11
N GLY A 24 -5.14 11.34 11.03
CA GLY A 24 -4.83 12.27 9.93
C GLY A 24 -3.78 11.80 8.92
N CYS A 25 -3.19 10.60 9.08
CA CYS A 25 -2.25 10.08 8.08
C CYS A 25 -2.24 8.56 7.98
N MET A 26 -1.90 8.07 6.78
CA MET A 26 -1.67 6.67 6.49
C MET A 26 -0.24 6.51 5.97
N VAL A 27 0.50 5.60 6.58
CA VAL A 27 1.88 5.28 6.20
C VAL A 27 1.87 3.91 5.52
N ILE A 28 2.25 3.87 4.24
CA ILE A 28 2.43 2.64 3.47
C ILE A 28 3.92 2.41 3.28
N THR A 29 4.43 1.30 3.79
CA THR A 29 5.82 0.87 3.57
C THR A 29 5.81 -0.30 2.61
N ALA A 30 6.36 -0.09 1.41
CA ALA A 30 6.49 -1.13 0.38
C ALA A 30 7.97 -1.36 0.04
N GLN A 31 8.36 -2.61 -0.18
CA GLN A 31 9.74 -2.96 -0.53
C GLN A 31 10.10 -2.62 -1.99
N ASN A 32 9.10 -2.51 -2.86
CA ASN A 32 9.27 -2.13 -4.25
C ASN A 32 7.98 -1.47 -4.77
N THR A 33 8.06 -0.89 -5.97
CA THR A 33 6.95 -0.15 -6.58
C THR A 33 5.76 -1.04 -6.95
N ARG A 34 5.99 -2.31 -7.34
CA ARG A 34 4.90 -3.26 -7.67
C ARG A 34 4.02 -3.54 -6.45
N GLU A 35 4.65 -3.68 -5.28
CA GLU A 35 3.97 -3.86 -4.00
C GLU A 35 3.13 -2.66 -3.59
N LEU A 36 3.65 -1.45 -3.82
CA LEU A 36 2.89 -0.23 -3.61
C LEU A 36 1.64 -0.21 -4.49
N TRP A 37 1.77 -0.55 -5.78
CA TRP A 37 0.64 -0.59 -6.70
C TRP A 37 -0.44 -1.60 -6.28
N HIS A 38 -0.06 -2.82 -5.92
CA HIS A 38 -1.00 -3.83 -5.42
C HIS A 38 -1.70 -3.40 -4.13
N CYS A 39 -1.00 -2.69 -3.24
CA CYS A 39 -1.64 -2.14 -2.05
C CYS A 39 -2.61 -1.01 -2.35
N LEU A 40 -2.27 -0.09 -3.26
CA LEU A 40 -3.18 0.99 -3.66
C LEU A 40 -4.45 0.44 -4.33
N GLU A 41 -4.31 -0.57 -5.19
CA GLU A 41 -5.44 -1.28 -5.79
C GLU A 41 -6.34 -1.91 -4.72
N GLY A 42 -5.75 -2.61 -3.74
CA GLY A 42 -6.50 -3.24 -2.65
C GLY A 42 -7.18 -2.28 -1.67
N LEU A 43 -6.79 -0.99 -1.67
CA LEU A 43 -7.40 0.05 -0.84
C LEU A 43 -8.53 0.80 -1.55
N SER A 44 -8.66 0.62 -2.87
CA SER A 44 -9.67 1.34 -3.66
C SER A 44 -11.07 0.80 -3.38
N ILE A 45 -12.01 1.71 -3.11
CA ILE A 45 -13.44 1.38 -2.98
C ILE A 45 -14.11 1.35 -4.36
N GLU A 46 -13.62 2.20 -5.27
CA GLU A 46 -14.04 2.27 -6.68
C GLU A 46 -13.11 1.42 -7.56
N PRO A 47 -13.48 1.14 -8.83
CA PRO A 47 -12.56 0.51 -9.78
C PRO A 47 -11.23 1.25 -9.81
N PHE A 48 -10.13 0.51 -9.62
CA PHE A 48 -8.82 1.11 -9.50
C PHE A 48 -8.37 1.71 -10.84
N ASP A 49 -8.06 3.01 -10.83
CA ASP A 49 -7.49 3.73 -11.96
C ASP A 49 -5.98 3.98 -11.69
N PRO A 50 -5.08 3.27 -12.40
CA PRO A 50 -3.65 3.39 -12.20
C PRO A 50 -3.10 4.76 -12.61
N ASP A 51 -3.69 5.42 -13.61
CA ASP A 51 -3.26 6.75 -14.07
C ASP A 51 -3.66 7.82 -13.05
N ALA A 52 -4.87 7.73 -12.50
CA ALA A 52 -5.31 8.62 -11.42
C ALA A 52 -4.45 8.46 -10.16
N ALA A 53 -4.13 7.21 -9.78
CA ALA A 53 -3.25 6.93 -8.65
C ALA A 53 -1.81 7.43 -8.92
N ALA A 54 -1.26 7.25 -10.12
CA ALA A 54 0.05 7.79 -10.49
C ALA A 54 0.06 9.33 -10.41
N ASN A 55 -1.00 9.96 -10.89
CA ASN A 55 -1.15 11.41 -10.84
C ASN A 55 -1.22 11.90 -9.39
N TRP A 56 -1.95 11.21 -8.51
CA TRP A 56 -2.00 11.53 -7.08
C TRP A 56 -0.63 11.42 -6.42
N ILE A 57 0.13 10.33 -6.65
CA ILE A 57 1.48 10.15 -6.08
C ILE A 57 2.43 11.27 -6.51
N LYS A 58 2.40 11.65 -7.80
CA LYS A 58 3.25 12.72 -8.36
C LYS A 58 2.99 14.09 -7.70
N HIS A 59 1.74 14.37 -7.36
CA HIS A 59 1.32 15.64 -6.77
C HIS A 59 1.25 15.60 -5.23
N TYR A 60 1.62 14.48 -4.61
CA TYR A 60 1.61 14.37 -3.17
C TYR A 60 2.60 15.36 -2.54
N PRO A 61 2.17 16.23 -1.61
CA PRO A 61 3.03 17.21 -0.98
C PRO A 61 4.18 16.51 -0.25
N GLY A 62 5.42 16.85 -0.64
CA GLY A 62 6.64 16.19 -0.15
C GLY A 62 7.30 15.23 -1.14
N GLY A 63 6.62 14.89 -2.25
CA GLY A 63 7.17 14.17 -3.41
C GLY A 63 7.73 12.79 -3.09
N LEU A 64 6.99 11.73 -3.42
CA LEU A 64 7.53 10.36 -3.46
C LEU A 64 8.49 10.23 -4.66
N LYS A 65 9.76 10.60 -4.46
CA LYS A 65 10.82 10.27 -5.43
C LYS A 65 11.11 8.79 -5.31
N PHE A 66 10.77 8.02 -6.34
CA PHE A 66 11.27 6.67 -6.50
C PHE A 66 12.79 6.75 -6.64
N ALA A 67 13.53 6.12 -5.73
CA ALA A 67 14.95 5.89 -5.95
C ALA A 67 15.06 4.91 -7.12
N GLY A 68 15.64 5.38 -8.23
CA GLY A 68 15.93 4.57 -9.41
C GLY A 68 17.05 3.57 -9.15
#